data_AF-A0A6I7PKC7-F1
#
_entry.id   AF-A0A6I7PKC7-F1
#
_cell.length_a   1.000
_cell.length_b   1.000
_cell.length_c   1.000
_cell.angle_alpha   90.00
_cell.angle_beta   90.00
_cell.angle_gamma   90.00
#
_symmetry.space_group_name_H-M   'P 1'
#
loop_
_entity.id
_entity.type
_entity.pdbx_description
1 polymer ?
#
loop_
_entity_poly.entity_id
_entity_poly.type
_entity_poly.pdbx_seq_one_letter_code
_entity_poly.pdbx_strand_id
1 'polypeptide(L)'
;RFARHWLHVRHLMVEGEKMSKSKGNFFTIRDLVAKGFDPAAIRLELIKTHYRSNANFTEQGLTDSSRTIERWRRWLDNADGSADDGARNADAAARFADAMHDDLNVAGAIGAINSWINSAERPTRADAALLREFDGALGVLSLRAAPSADAGAPSDAAHIESLIEARAAARKNKDFAASDRIRDELLAMGVEIKDGPTGTTWTRRAKL
;
A
#
# COMPACT_ATOMS: atom_id res chain seq x y z
N ARG A 1 3.30 37.93 -24.42
CA ARG A 1 3.39 37.35 -23.04
C ARG A 1 3.68 35.86 -23.19
N PHE A 2 4.80 35.35 -22.67
CA PHE A 2 5.25 33.96 -22.92
C PHE A 2 4.49 32.92 -22.07
N ALA A 3 4.23 33.19 -20.77
CA ALA A 3 3.38 32.34 -19.93
C ALA A 3 2.60 33.15 -18.86
N ARG A 4 1.51 32.56 -18.33
CA ARG A 4 0.73 33.13 -17.22
C ARG A 4 1.15 32.58 -15.86
N HIS A 5 1.52 31.30 -15.79
CA HIS A 5 1.95 30.60 -14.57
C HIS A 5 3.15 29.70 -14.88
N TRP A 6 4.00 29.52 -13.87
CA TRP A 6 5.13 28.61 -13.87
C TRP A 6 5.09 27.80 -12.58
N LEU A 7 5.16 26.48 -12.69
CA LEU A 7 5.17 25.60 -11.54
C LEU A 7 6.55 24.95 -11.44
N HIS A 8 7.15 25.05 -10.25
CA HIS A 8 8.44 24.44 -9.95
C HIS A 8 8.27 23.50 -8.76
N VAL A 9 8.62 22.23 -8.96
CA VAL A 9 8.67 21.23 -7.89
C VAL A 9 10.00 21.31 -7.15
N ARG A 10 9.99 21.01 -5.86
CA ARG A 10 11.21 20.94 -5.04
C ARG A 10 11.89 19.57 -5.12
N HIS A 11 13.04 19.48 -4.47
CA HIS A 11 13.86 18.28 -4.49
C HIS A 11 13.26 17.17 -3.63
N LEU A 12 13.43 15.94 -4.12
CA LEU A 12 13.21 14.71 -3.38
C LEU A 12 14.53 14.25 -2.75
N MET A 13 14.54 14.12 -1.43
CA MET A 13 15.59 13.46 -0.66
C MET A 13 15.22 11.99 -0.46
N VAL A 14 16.20 11.13 -0.23
CA VAL A 14 16.02 9.72 0.11
C VAL A 14 16.79 9.45 1.38
N GLU A 15 16.09 8.99 2.42
CA GLU A 15 16.69 8.72 3.74
C GLU A 15 17.53 9.91 4.27
N GLY A 16 17.02 11.13 4.07
CA GLY A 16 17.67 12.38 4.51
C GLY A 16 18.81 12.86 3.61
N GLU A 17 19.20 12.11 2.59
CA GLU A 17 20.27 12.47 1.66
C GLU A 17 19.76 12.83 0.26
N LYS A 18 20.55 13.62 -0.47
CA LYS A 18 20.27 13.86 -1.89
C LYS A 18 20.45 12.56 -2.67
N MET A 19 19.47 12.21 -3.48
CA MET A 19 19.51 11.03 -4.34
C MET A 19 20.68 11.11 -5.34
N SER A 20 21.54 10.10 -5.40
CA SER A 20 22.57 9.98 -6.43
C SER A 20 22.85 8.51 -6.79
N LYS A 21 23.16 8.26 -8.06
CA LYS A 21 23.57 6.92 -8.53
C LYS A 21 24.87 6.46 -7.85
N SER A 22 25.80 7.38 -7.61
CA SER A 22 27.11 7.08 -7.00
C SER A 22 27.04 6.69 -5.53
N LYS A 23 26.02 7.14 -4.80
CA LYS A 23 25.79 6.80 -3.39
C LYS A 23 24.98 5.52 -3.20
N GLY A 24 24.42 4.95 -4.28
CA GLY A 24 23.57 3.76 -4.20
C GLY A 24 22.22 3.99 -3.51
N ASN A 25 21.85 5.24 -3.19
CA ASN A 25 20.60 5.61 -2.52
C ASN A 25 19.48 5.98 -3.52
N PHE A 26 19.56 5.47 -4.75
CA PHE A 26 18.58 5.69 -5.80
C PHE A 26 17.67 4.47 -5.92
N PHE A 27 16.35 4.68 -5.83
CA PHE A 27 15.36 3.63 -6.06
C PHE A 27 14.59 3.90 -7.35
N THR A 28 14.46 2.90 -8.21
CA THR A 28 13.46 2.94 -9.27
C THR A 28 12.11 2.46 -8.74
N ILE A 29 11.03 2.83 -9.44
CA ILE A 29 9.69 2.27 -9.16
C ILE A 29 9.72 0.74 -9.27
N ARG A 30 10.48 0.18 -10.22
CA ARG A 30 10.60 -1.27 -10.40
C ARG A 30 11.24 -1.93 -9.17
N ASP A 31 12.27 -1.31 -8.60
CA ASP A 31 12.94 -1.83 -7.40
C ASP A 31 11.98 -1.83 -6.20
N LEU A 32 11.21 -0.75 -6.02
CA LEU A 32 10.25 -0.64 -4.93
C LEU A 32 9.10 -1.66 -5.08
N VAL A 33 8.59 -1.85 -6.29
CA VAL A 33 7.56 -2.88 -6.55
C VAL A 33 8.14 -4.29 -6.37
N ALA A 34 9.38 -4.53 -6.81
CA ALA A 34 10.06 -5.81 -6.60
C ALA A 34 10.29 -6.11 -5.10
N LYS A 35 10.52 -5.07 -4.28
CA LYS A 35 10.57 -5.16 -2.81
C LYS A 35 9.21 -5.42 -2.15
N GLY A 36 8.12 -5.45 -2.92
CA GLY A 36 6.78 -5.74 -2.43
C GLY A 36 5.95 -4.50 -2.06
N PHE A 37 6.43 -3.28 -2.36
CA PHE A 37 5.64 -2.07 -2.11
C PHE A 37 4.53 -1.91 -3.15
N ASP A 38 3.34 -1.55 -2.68
CA ASP A 38 2.19 -1.27 -3.54
C ASP A 38 2.43 0.01 -4.35
N PRO A 39 2.24 -0.01 -5.69
CA PRO A 39 2.27 1.19 -6.52
C PRO A 39 1.42 2.36 -6.00
N ALA A 40 0.26 2.07 -5.39
CA ALA A 40 -0.58 3.08 -4.76
C ALA A 40 0.12 3.77 -3.58
N ALA A 41 0.83 3.00 -2.75
CA ALA A 41 1.58 3.52 -1.62
C ALA A 41 2.78 4.36 -2.08
N ILE A 42 3.48 3.92 -3.13
CA ILE A 42 4.57 4.67 -3.75
C ILE A 42 4.07 6.02 -4.25
N ARG A 43 2.94 6.03 -4.99
CA ARG A 43 2.36 7.27 -5.48
C ARG A 43 1.93 8.18 -4.33
N LEU A 44 1.23 7.65 -3.32
CA LEU A 44 0.81 8.43 -2.16
C LEU A 44 2.02 9.06 -1.46
N GLU A 45 3.10 8.31 -1.28
CA GLU A 45 4.34 8.81 -0.67
C GLU A 45 4.93 9.99 -1.43
N LEU A 46 4.91 9.93 -2.76
CA LEU A 46 5.46 10.97 -3.62
C LEU A 46 4.60 12.25 -3.64
N ILE A 47 3.30 12.15 -3.42
CA ILE A 47 2.37 13.30 -3.53
C ILE A 47 1.94 13.87 -2.18
N LYS A 48 2.11 13.14 -1.08
CA LYS A 48 1.61 13.57 0.25
C LYS A 48 2.32 14.81 0.80
N THR A 49 3.50 15.14 0.28
CA THR A 49 4.23 16.36 0.63
C THR A 49 3.92 17.44 -0.39
N HIS A 50 3.68 18.67 0.07
CA HIS A 50 3.43 19.81 -0.81
C HIS A 50 4.53 19.96 -1.86
N TYR A 51 4.18 20.13 -3.13
CA TYR A 51 5.13 20.08 -4.26
C TYR A 51 6.23 21.17 -4.20
N ARG A 52 5.93 22.28 -3.49
CA ARG A 52 6.85 23.40 -3.22
C ARG A 52 7.70 23.22 -1.95
N SER A 53 7.62 22.07 -1.30
CA SER A 53 8.42 21.72 -0.12
C SER A 53 9.39 20.60 -0.46
N ASN A 54 10.57 20.60 0.18
CA ASN A 54 11.48 19.46 0.04
C ASN A 54 10.80 18.22 0.65
N ALA A 55 10.67 17.17 -0.14
CA ALA A 55 10.16 15.89 0.33
C ALA A 55 11.31 14.97 0.72
N ASN A 56 11.09 14.13 1.73
CA ASN A 56 12.03 13.08 2.10
C ASN A 56 11.34 11.72 1.96
N PHE A 57 11.76 10.95 0.96
CA PHE A 57 11.28 9.61 0.71
C PHE A 57 12.00 8.64 1.64
N THR A 58 11.26 7.99 2.53
CA THR A 58 11.82 7.01 3.46
C THR A 58 11.02 5.72 3.42
N GLU A 59 11.65 4.61 3.77
CA GLU A 59 10.98 3.31 3.89
C GLU A 59 9.86 3.34 4.95
N GLN A 60 10.10 4.06 6.06
CA GLN A 60 9.07 4.30 7.08
C GLN A 60 7.89 5.10 6.51
N GLY A 61 8.16 6.17 5.75
CA GLY A 61 7.13 6.96 5.08
C GLY A 61 6.29 6.11 4.14
N LEU A 62 6.95 5.27 3.34
CA LEU A 62 6.31 4.34 2.40
C LEU A 62 5.47 3.28 3.12
N THR A 63 5.93 2.79 4.27
CA THR A 63 5.17 1.88 5.14
C THR A 63 3.90 2.54 5.66
N ASP A 64 3.99 3.80 6.09
CA ASP A 64 2.83 4.55 6.57
C ASP A 64 1.84 4.85 5.44
N SER A 65 2.34 5.22 4.25
CA SER A 65 1.52 5.37 3.05
C SER A 65 0.82 4.05 2.67
N SER A 66 1.47 2.91 2.83
CA SER A 66 0.86 1.58 2.60
C SER A 66 -0.31 1.33 3.54
N ARG A 67 -0.17 1.65 4.84
CA ARG A 67 -1.25 1.54 5.82
C ARG A 67 -2.43 2.45 5.49
N THR A 68 -2.17 3.67 5.02
CA THR A 68 -3.23 4.59 4.57
C THR A 68 -4.00 4.01 3.38
N ILE A 69 -3.31 3.48 2.37
CA ILE A 69 -3.94 2.85 1.21
C ILE A 69 -4.77 1.63 1.62
N GLU A 70 -4.23 0.76 2.47
CA GLU A 70 -4.96 -0.42 2.96
C GLU A 70 -6.24 0.01 3.68
N ARG A 71 -6.15 1.04 4.53
CA ARG A 71 -7.30 1.59 5.24
C ARG A 71 -8.36 2.15 4.29
N TRP A 72 -7.97 2.91 3.26
CA TRP A 72 -8.90 3.46 2.27
C TRP A 72 -9.56 2.37 1.44
N ARG A 73 -8.82 1.32 1.04
CA ARG A 73 -9.40 0.17 0.33
C ARG A 73 -10.37 -0.60 1.21
N ARG A 74 -9.99 -0.87 2.46
CA ARG A 74 -10.89 -1.52 3.44
C ARG A 74 -12.15 -0.71 3.68
N TRP A 75 -12.05 0.63 3.70
CA TRP A 75 -13.21 1.52 3.79
C TRP A 75 -14.16 1.35 2.60
N LEU A 76 -13.63 1.27 1.37
CA LEU A 76 -14.43 0.97 0.18
C LEU A 76 -15.06 -0.41 0.21
N ASP A 77 -14.32 -1.42 0.65
CA ASP A 77 -14.77 -2.82 0.66
C ASP A 77 -15.90 -3.05 1.67
N ASN A 78 -15.93 -2.27 2.76
CA ASN A 78 -16.95 -2.35 3.82
C ASN A 78 -18.13 -1.38 3.63
N ALA A 79 -18.26 -0.76 2.46
CA ALA A 79 -19.26 0.28 2.20
C ALA A 79 -20.68 -0.27 1.94
N ASP A 80 -21.25 -0.90 2.96
CA ASP A 80 -22.56 -1.54 2.95
C ASP A 80 -23.58 -0.90 3.90
N GLY A 81 -23.22 0.20 4.57
CA GLY A 81 -24.13 1.01 5.37
C GLY A 81 -25.27 1.60 4.53
N SER A 82 -26.46 1.65 5.14
CA SER A 82 -27.70 2.14 4.51
C SER A 82 -28.07 3.59 4.88
N ALA A 83 -27.47 4.14 5.93
CA ALA A 83 -27.77 5.48 6.43
C ALA A 83 -26.94 6.52 5.67
N ASP A 84 -27.56 7.23 4.73
CA ASP A 84 -26.88 8.32 4.02
C ASP A 84 -26.76 9.56 4.91
N ASP A 85 -25.53 10.06 5.08
CA ASP A 85 -25.23 11.32 5.78
C ASP A 85 -24.66 12.32 4.77
N GLY A 86 -25.56 12.89 3.98
CA GLY A 86 -25.22 13.84 2.92
C GLY A 86 -24.55 15.12 3.44
N ALA A 87 -24.86 15.55 4.65
CA ALA A 87 -24.24 16.76 5.24
C ALA A 87 -22.76 16.52 5.55
N ARG A 88 -22.43 15.37 6.14
CA ARG A 88 -21.05 14.96 6.41
C ARG A 88 -20.24 14.80 5.12
N ASN A 89 -20.85 14.24 4.08
CA ASN A 89 -20.21 14.08 2.77
C ASN A 89 -19.98 15.42 2.07
N ALA A 90 -20.93 16.35 2.17
CA ALA A 90 -20.77 17.71 1.64
C ALA A 90 -19.65 18.49 2.36
N ASP A 91 -19.57 18.43 3.70
CA ASP A 91 -18.48 19.05 4.46
C ASP A 91 -17.11 18.46 4.09
N ALA A 92 -17.01 17.14 3.95
CA ALA A 92 -15.78 16.48 3.52
C ALA A 92 -15.36 16.91 2.11
N ALA A 93 -16.32 16.99 1.18
CA ALA A 93 -16.06 17.44 -0.19
C ALA A 93 -15.57 18.89 -0.23
N ALA A 94 -16.19 19.79 0.55
CA ALA A 94 -15.76 21.18 0.67
C ALA A 94 -14.33 21.28 1.21
N ARG A 95 -14.01 20.58 2.32
CA ARG A 95 -12.66 20.60 2.91
C ARG A 95 -11.59 20.03 1.98
N PHE A 96 -11.91 18.97 1.25
CA PHE A 96 -11.02 18.42 0.24
C PHE A 96 -10.77 19.44 -0.89
N ALA A 97 -11.83 20.06 -1.41
CA ALA A 97 -11.74 21.05 -2.47
C ALA A 97 -10.96 22.30 -2.03
N ASP A 98 -11.22 22.82 -0.83
CA ASP A 98 -10.51 23.96 -0.26
C ASP A 98 -9.01 23.69 -0.16
N ALA A 99 -8.62 22.51 0.31
CA ALA A 99 -7.21 22.11 0.34
C ALA A 99 -6.61 21.99 -1.07
N MET A 100 -7.32 21.41 -2.03
CA MET A 100 -6.82 21.32 -3.41
C MET A 100 -6.72 22.67 -4.11
N HIS A 101 -7.61 23.61 -3.80
CA HIS A 101 -7.59 24.99 -4.31
C HIS A 101 -6.49 25.85 -3.67
N ASP A 102 -6.05 25.50 -2.45
CA ASP A 102 -4.88 26.06 -1.80
C ASP A 102 -3.60 25.45 -2.38
N ASP A 103 -3.22 25.88 -3.59
CA ASP A 103 -1.94 25.55 -4.23
C ASP A 103 -1.64 24.03 -4.34
N LEU A 104 -2.67 23.22 -4.63
CA LEU A 104 -2.55 21.76 -4.69
C LEU A 104 -2.06 21.15 -3.36
N ASN A 105 -2.59 21.62 -2.23
CA ASN A 105 -2.26 21.11 -0.90
C ASN A 105 -2.85 19.71 -0.66
N VAL A 106 -2.22 18.71 -1.28
CA VAL A 106 -2.55 17.29 -1.14
C VAL A 106 -2.43 16.81 0.32
N ALA A 107 -1.51 17.37 1.11
CA ALA A 107 -1.39 17.04 2.52
C ALA A 107 -2.68 17.39 3.30
N GLY A 108 -3.22 18.59 3.06
CA GLY A 108 -4.51 19.02 3.61
C GLY A 108 -5.66 18.15 3.12
N ALA A 109 -5.68 17.81 1.83
CA ALA A 109 -6.71 16.96 1.23
C ALA A 109 -6.72 15.54 1.84
N ILE A 110 -5.55 14.93 2.04
CA ILE A 110 -5.40 13.65 2.75
C ILE A 110 -5.91 13.76 4.20
N GLY A 111 -5.62 14.88 4.88
CA GLY A 111 -6.12 15.18 6.21
C GLY A 111 -7.66 15.25 6.29
N ALA A 112 -8.29 15.88 5.30
CA ALA A 112 -9.74 15.94 5.16
C ALA A 112 -10.35 14.53 4.98
N ILE A 113 -9.79 13.73 4.06
CA ILE A 113 -10.22 12.34 3.83
C ILE A 113 -10.14 11.52 5.12
N ASN A 114 -9.00 11.54 5.80
CA ASN A 114 -8.78 10.72 6.98
C ASN A 114 -9.67 11.13 8.16
N SER A 115 -9.90 12.44 8.34
CA SER A 115 -10.83 12.96 9.35
C SER A 115 -12.26 12.52 9.08
N TRP A 116 -12.68 12.57 7.81
CA TRP A 116 -14.00 12.12 7.38
C TRP A 116 -14.19 10.60 7.51
N ILE A 117 -13.20 9.79 7.14
CA ILE A 117 -13.25 8.33 7.38
C ILE A 117 -13.33 8.03 8.89
N ASN A 118 -12.63 8.80 9.73
CA ASN A 118 -12.66 8.62 11.19
C ASN A 118 -14.00 9.01 11.84
N SER A 119 -14.82 9.84 11.19
CA SER A 119 -16.05 10.37 11.79
C SER A 119 -17.27 9.48 11.60
N ALA A 120 -17.19 8.45 10.74
CA ALA A 120 -18.26 7.49 10.54
C ALA A 120 -17.94 6.14 11.18
N GLU A 121 -18.94 5.57 11.83
CA GLU A 121 -18.86 4.23 12.43
C GLU A 121 -18.78 3.15 11.36
N ARG A 122 -19.52 3.30 10.26
CA ARG A 122 -19.56 2.36 9.14
C ARG A 122 -19.75 3.10 7.80
N PRO A 123 -18.97 2.78 6.76
CA PRO A 123 -19.11 3.42 5.46
C PRO A 123 -20.41 3.04 4.76
N THR A 124 -20.96 3.99 4.03
CA THR A 124 -22.13 3.81 3.17
C THR A 124 -21.72 3.77 1.70
N ARG A 125 -22.67 3.41 0.83
CA ARG A 125 -22.45 3.47 -0.63
C ARG A 125 -22.15 4.89 -1.12
N ALA A 126 -22.76 5.91 -0.51
CA ALA A 126 -22.50 7.31 -0.83
C ALA A 126 -21.06 7.69 -0.44
N ASP A 127 -20.58 7.19 0.69
CA ASP A 127 -19.18 7.41 1.11
C ASP A 127 -18.21 6.77 0.12
N ALA A 128 -18.47 5.54 -0.31
CA ALA A 128 -17.62 4.91 -1.32
C ALA A 128 -17.61 5.66 -2.65
N ALA A 129 -18.73 6.28 -3.05
CA ALA A 129 -18.76 7.13 -4.24
C ALA A 129 -17.88 8.37 -4.05
N LEU A 130 -18.00 9.05 -2.90
CA LEU A 130 -17.19 10.23 -2.59
C LEU A 130 -15.69 9.93 -2.49
N LEU A 131 -15.29 8.82 -1.86
CA LEU A 131 -13.88 8.44 -1.81
C LEU A 131 -13.31 8.12 -3.20
N ARG A 132 -14.12 7.56 -4.11
CA ARG A 132 -13.71 7.37 -5.52
C ARG A 132 -13.57 8.71 -6.26
N GLU A 133 -14.41 9.69 -5.93
CA GLU A 133 -14.28 11.05 -6.47
C GLU A 133 -12.98 11.71 -6.01
N PHE A 134 -12.65 11.63 -4.72
CA PHE A 134 -11.37 12.08 -4.19
C PHE A 134 -10.19 11.36 -4.84
N ASP A 135 -10.29 10.04 -5.02
CA ASP A 135 -9.27 9.27 -5.74
C ASP A 135 -9.16 9.65 -7.22
N GLY A 136 -10.21 10.19 -7.84
CA GLY A 136 -10.14 10.74 -9.20
C GLY A 136 -9.10 11.87 -9.32
N ALA A 137 -8.90 12.65 -8.25
CA ALA A 137 -7.88 13.69 -8.20
C ALA A 137 -6.50 13.15 -7.77
N LEU A 138 -6.45 12.23 -6.81
CA LEU A 138 -5.18 11.70 -6.29
C LEU A 138 -4.57 10.63 -7.22
N GLY A 139 -5.40 9.80 -7.81
CA GLY A 139 -5.06 8.71 -8.73
C GLY A 139 -4.27 7.58 -8.06
N VAL A 140 -4.61 7.21 -6.82
CA VAL A 140 -3.84 6.22 -6.04
C VAL A 140 -4.51 4.86 -5.93
N LEU A 141 -5.83 4.76 -5.69
CA LEU A 141 -6.49 3.50 -5.32
C LEU A 141 -6.63 2.53 -6.49
N SER A 142 -6.68 3.04 -7.71
CA SER A 142 -6.69 2.25 -8.95
C SER A 142 -5.33 1.64 -9.29
N LEU A 143 -4.23 2.17 -8.73
CA LEU A 143 -2.92 1.59 -8.91
C LEU A 143 -2.83 0.30 -8.11
N ARG A 144 -2.55 -0.80 -8.81
CA ARG A 144 -2.24 -2.09 -8.21
C ARG A 144 -1.02 -2.63 -8.91
N ALA A 145 -0.16 -3.32 -8.17
CA ALA A 145 0.83 -4.15 -8.81
C ALA A 145 0.07 -5.14 -9.70
N ALA A 146 0.50 -5.29 -10.96
CA ALA A 146 0.09 -6.47 -11.71
C ALA A 146 0.42 -7.68 -10.82
N PRO A 147 -0.45 -8.71 -10.73
CA PRO A 147 -0.03 -9.97 -10.14
C PRO A 147 1.29 -10.31 -10.81
N SER A 148 2.36 -10.36 -10.03
CA SER A 148 3.68 -10.64 -10.56
C SER A 148 3.56 -11.94 -11.35
N ALA A 149 4.20 -12.03 -12.51
CA ALA A 149 4.32 -13.32 -13.20
C ALA A 149 5.02 -14.38 -12.30
N ASP A 150 5.68 -13.92 -11.22
CA ASP A 150 6.24 -14.70 -10.11
C ASP A 150 5.27 -14.96 -8.94
N ALA A 151 3.99 -14.56 -9.05
CA ALA A 151 2.90 -15.08 -8.23
C ALA A 151 2.58 -16.52 -8.68
N GLY A 152 3.60 -17.38 -8.65
CA GLY A 152 3.57 -18.79 -8.98
C GLY A 152 3.16 -19.09 -10.41
N ALA A 153 4.08 -19.65 -11.20
CA ALA A 153 3.62 -20.71 -12.10
C ALA A 153 2.76 -21.68 -11.27
N PRO A 154 1.63 -22.21 -11.79
CA PRO A 154 0.77 -23.13 -11.03
C PRO A 154 1.53 -24.31 -10.37
N SER A 155 2.69 -24.67 -10.93
CA SER A 155 3.62 -25.65 -10.37
C SER A 155 4.21 -25.27 -9.01
N ASP A 156 4.47 -24.00 -8.75
CA ASP A 156 5.18 -23.55 -7.55
C ASP A 156 4.24 -23.49 -6.35
N ALA A 157 3.00 -23.06 -6.55
CA ALA A 157 2.00 -23.06 -5.49
C ALA A 157 1.65 -24.49 -5.06
N ALA A 158 1.45 -25.39 -6.03
CA ALA A 158 1.24 -26.81 -5.77
C ALA A 158 2.44 -27.45 -5.04
N HIS A 159 3.67 -27.06 -5.38
CA HIS A 159 4.86 -27.54 -4.69
C HIS A 159 4.96 -27.02 -3.25
N ILE A 160 4.65 -25.74 -3.01
CA ILE A 160 4.61 -25.16 -1.66
C ILE A 160 3.53 -25.83 -0.80
N GLU A 161 2.33 -26.07 -1.36
CA GLU A 161 1.26 -26.79 -0.65
C GLU A 161 1.68 -28.22 -0.30
N SER A 162 2.33 -28.93 -1.22
CA SER A 162 2.88 -30.27 -0.96
C SER A 162 3.92 -30.28 0.17
N LEU A 163 4.81 -29.26 0.23
CA LEU A 163 5.77 -29.10 1.33
C LEU A 163 5.06 -28.81 2.66
N ILE A 164 4.01 -27.99 2.67
CA ILE A 164 3.23 -27.71 3.88
C ILE A 164 2.51 -28.97 4.39
N GLU A 165 1.93 -29.77 3.49
CA GLU A 165 1.32 -31.06 3.85
C GLU A 165 2.35 -32.05 4.40
N ALA A 166 3.52 -32.17 3.74
CA ALA A 166 4.61 -33.02 4.21
C ALA A 166 5.11 -32.59 5.59
N ARG A 167 5.19 -31.28 5.86
CA ARG A 167 5.54 -30.74 7.19
C ARG A 167 4.47 -31.07 8.23
N ALA A 168 3.18 -30.94 7.89
CA ALA A 168 2.08 -31.29 8.79
C ALA A 168 2.10 -32.79 9.14
N ALA A 169 2.37 -33.66 8.16
CA ALA A 169 2.55 -35.09 8.36
C ALA A 169 3.77 -35.41 9.25
N ALA A 170 4.91 -34.75 9.03
CA ALA A 170 6.11 -34.90 9.86
C ALA A 170 5.83 -34.51 11.32
N ARG A 171 5.14 -33.39 11.56
CA ARG A 171 4.74 -32.96 12.91
C ARG A 171 3.78 -33.96 13.56
N LYS A 172 2.80 -34.49 12.81
CA LYS A 172 1.87 -35.52 13.31
C LYS A 172 2.61 -36.80 13.72
N ASN A 173 3.63 -37.18 12.97
CA ASN A 173 4.47 -38.35 13.23
C ASN A 173 5.59 -38.07 14.26
N LYS A 174 5.64 -36.87 14.85
CA LYS A 174 6.69 -36.40 15.78
C LYS A 174 8.11 -36.43 15.19
N ASP A 175 8.23 -36.37 13.86
CA ASP A 175 9.50 -36.19 13.17
C ASP A 175 9.83 -34.69 13.06
N PHE A 176 10.37 -34.15 14.15
CA PHE A 176 10.71 -32.73 14.24
C PHE A 176 11.87 -32.35 13.30
N ALA A 177 12.80 -33.26 13.05
CA ALA A 177 13.93 -33.02 12.14
C ALA A 177 13.46 -32.85 10.69
N ALA A 178 12.50 -33.68 10.23
CA ALA A 178 11.90 -33.50 8.91
C ALA A 178 11.06 -32.21 8.83
N SER A 179 10.30 -31.88 9.87
CA SER A 179 9.54 -30.63 9.95
C SER A 179 10.43 -29.39 9.82
N ASP A 180 11.58 -29.39 10.48
CA ASP A 180 12.51 -28.26 10.46
C ASP A 180 13.22 -28.13 9.10
N ARG A 181 13.64 -29.24 8.49
CA ARG A 181 14.20 -29.22 7.13
C ARG A 181 13.23 -28.61 6.11
N ILE A 182 11.96 -29.01 6.16
CA ILE A 182 10.93 -28.49 5.23
C ILE A 182 10.66 -27.01 5.50
N ARG A 183 10.71 -26.56 6.76
CA ARG A 183 10.60 -25.14 7.09
C ARG A 183 11.75 -24.34 6.49
N ASP A 184 12.97 -24.84 6.57
CA ASP A 184 14.15 -24.18 6.02
C ASP A 184 14.12 -24.14 4.48
N GLU A 185 13.60 -25.20 3.84
CA GLU A 185 13.36 -25.25 2.41
C GLU A 185 12.34 -24.19 1.97
N LEU A 186 11.21 -24.09 2.67
CA LEU A 186 10.20 -23.06 2.42
C LEU A 186 10.80 -21.65 2.62
N LEU A 187 11.60 -21.44 3.66
CA LEU A 187 12.29 -20.16 3.90
C LEU A 187 13.29 -19.82 2.78
N ALA A 188 14.03 -20.81 2.27
CA ALA A 188 14.95 -20.63 1.14
C ALA A 188 14.22 -20.28 -0.16
N MET A 189 12.98 -20.77 -0.32
CA MET A 189 12.05 -20.36 -1.38
C MET A 189 11.42 -18.98 -1.14
N GLY A 190 11.78 -18.30 -0.04
CA GLY A 190 11.21 -17.02 0.36
C GLY A 190 9.80 -17.14 0.92
N VAL A 191 9.34 -18.34 1.32
CA VAL A 191 8.01 -18.58 1.87
C VAL A 191 8.07 -18.60 3.39
N GLU A 192 7.35 -17.68 4.03
CA GLU A 192 7.07 -17.73 5.46
C GLU A 192 5.76 -18.44 5.74
N ILE A 193 5.80 -19.36 6.70
CA ILE A 193 4.64 -20.12 7.17
C ILE A 193 4.17 -19.60 8.53
N LYS A 194 2.85 -19.52 8.71
CA LYS A 194 2.19 -19.17 9.95
C LYS A 194 1.19 -20.26 10.31
N ASP A 195 1.49 -21.00 11.37
CA ASP A 195 0.60 -22.03 11.89
C ASP A 195 -0.54 -21.38 12.70
N GLY A 196 -1.80 -21.69 12.36
CA GLY A 196 -2.99 -21.23 13.06
C GLY A 196 -3.92 -22.38 13.46
N PRO A 197 -4.99 -22.09 14.24
CA PRO A 197 -5.94 -23.11 14.69
C PRO A 197 -6.70 -23.79 13.54
N THR A 198 -6.83 -23.12 12.41
CA THR A 198 -7.54 -23.58 11.20
C THR A 198 -6.61 -24.13 10.12
N GLY A 199 -5.29 -24.23 10.38
CA GLY A 199 -4.29 -24.72 9.43
C GLY A 199 -3.08 -23.80 9.31
N THR A 200 -2.14 -24.16 8.44
CA THR A 200 -0.96 -23.37 8.13
C THR A 200 -1.25 -22.44 6.95
N THR A 201 -1.12 -21.13 7.15
CA THR A 201 -1.14 -20.14 6.06
C THR A 201 0.29 -19.75 5.70
N TRP A 202 0.52 -19.27 4.48
CA TRP A 202 1.86 -18.87 4.04
C TRP A 202 1.86 -17.58 3.23
N THR A 203 3.01 -16.90 3.24
CA THR A 203 3.25 -15.63 2.55
C THR A 203 4.65 -15.63 1.94
N ARG A 204 4.84 -15.15 0.71
CA ARG A 204 6.18 -14.96 0.12
C ARG A 204 6.79 -13.63 0.55
N ARG A 205 8.03 -13.66 1.05
CA ARG A 205 8.91 -12.49 1.16
C ARG A 205 9.56 -12.23 -0.19
N ALA A 206 9.60 -10.96 -0.61
CA ALA A 206 10.44 -10.53 -1.71
C ALA A 206 11.91 -10.83 -1.37
N LYS A 207 12.66 -11.44 -2.31
CA LYS A 207 14.12 -11.55 -2.17
C LYS A 207 14.72 -10.13 -2.17
N LEU A 208 15.56 -9.85 -1.17
CA LEU A 208 16.41 -8.65 -1.12
C LEU A 208 17.40 -8.64 -2.29
#